data_AF-A0A925NEY5-F1
#
_entry.id   AF-A0A925NEY5-F1
#
_cell.length_a   1.000
_cell.length_b   1.000
_cell.length_c   1.000
_cell.angle_alpha   90.00
_cell.angle_beta   90.00
_cell.angle_gamma   90.00
#
_symmetry.space_group_name_H-M   'P 1'
#
loop_
_entity.id
_entity.type
_entity.pdbx_description
1 polymer ?
#
loop_
_entity_poly.entity_id
_entity_poly.type
_entity_poly.pdbx_seq_one_letter_code
_entity_poly.pdbx_strand_id
1 'polypeptide(L)'
;SRRGLLPQPHRTGGAPPIGIALPGELLARPAKLQNWLRLIREQCDVLSAQGTDWRETLASLRTATPALWQRLDERQRAQFLRHLQTYWDVHRHRLAPALNERLQALLQQGRLRVQAGRLQALRPQGADALDVVYRPRGGSSPVTLPVARVINCTGPSTNLKQAREPLMQSLLSRGLATPDPLGLGLATGDDYTLLNAEGQASHVLRYIGPFLRARYWECTAVPELRVHAKTLADALCAEHVATETLNV
;
A
#
# COMPACT_ATOMS: atom_id res chain seq x y z
N SER A 1 -3.02 -3.54 -15.19
CA SER A 1 -3.39 -2.35 -14.38
C SER A 1 -4.57 -1.64 -15.05
N ARG A 2 -5.54 -1.11 -14.30
CA ARG A 2 -6.69 -0.37 -14.87
C ARG A 2 -6.29 0.96 -15.51
N ARG A 3 -5.15 1.54 -15.10
CA ARG A 3 -4.69 2.84 -15.57
C ARG A 3 -3.50 2.79 -16.53
N GLY A 4 -2.81 1.64 -16.62
CA GLY A 4 -1.63 1.49 -17.48
C GLY A 4 -0.39 2.27 -17.03
N LEU A 5 -0.36 2.72 -15.77
CA LEU A 5 0.80 3.44 -15.24
C LEU A 5 1.96 2.49 -14.98
N LEU A 6 3.18 2.93 -15.30
CA LEU A 6 4.43 2.27 -14.98
C LEU A 6 5.09 2.93 -13.76
N PRO A 7 5.88 2.19 -12.97
CA PRO A 7 6.63 2.76 -11.85
C PRO A 7 7.59 3.84 -12.33
N GLN A 8 7.72 4.93 -11.58
CA GLN A 8 8.68 5.99 -11.84
C GLN A 8 10.11 5.49 -11.54
N PRO A 9 11.14 5.95 -12.26
CA PRO A 9 12.51 5.57 -11.96
C PRO A 9 13.02 6.24 -10.67
N HIS A 10 13.96 5.59 -9.99
CA HIS A 10 14.85 6.26 -9.05
C HIS A 10 15.77 7.24 -9.79
N ARG A 11 16.27 8.25 -9.07
CA ARG A 11 17.32 9.14 -9.58
C ARG A 11 18.67 8.41 -9.66
N THR A 12 19.49 8.76 -10.65
CA THR A 12 20.89 8.32 -10.76
C THR A 12 21.77 9.25 -9.92
N GLY A 13 22.36 8.75 -8.84
CA GLY A 13 23.07 9.60 -7.87
C GLY A 13 22.11 10.46 -7.03
N GLY A 14 22.61 11.12 -5.99
CA GLY A 14 21.76 11.98 -5.18
C GLY A 14 22.46 12.70 -4.03
N ALA A 15 22.13 13.98 -3.89
CA ALA A 15 22.40 14.76 -2.69
C ALA A 15 21.62 14.20 -1.48
N PRO A 16 22.10 14.42 -0.25
CA PRO A 16 21.37 14.07 0.96
C PRO A 16 19.95 14.66 0.94
N PRO A 17 18.98 13.99 1.60
CA PRO A 17 17.61 14.48 1.65
C PRO A 17 17.56 15.89 2.25
N ILE A 18 16.77 16.76 1.61
CA ILE A 18 16.57 18.13 2.08
C ILE A 18 15.47 18.11 3.16
N GLY A 19 15.66 18.89 4.23
CA GLY A 19 14.62 19.06 5.24
C GLY A 19 13.42 19.82 4.67
N ILE A 20 12.30 19.13 4.46
CA ILE A 20 11.05 19.72 3.95
C ILE A 20 10.01 19.73 5.08
N ALA A 21 9.44 20.90 5.38
CA ALA A 21 8.48 21.09 6.47
C ALA A 21 7.06 20.57 6.17
N LEU A 22 6.78 20.21 4.92
CA LEU A 22 5.47 19.76 4.42
C LEU A 22 4.76 18.72 5.33
N PRO A 23 5.41 17.68 5.88
CA PRO A 23 4.72 16.72 6.74
C PRO A 23 4.05 17.36 7.96
N GLY A 24 4.73 18.31 8.61
CA GLY A 24 4.19 19.05 9.75
C GLY A 24 3.01 19.94 9.34
N GLU A 25 3.11 20.61 8.19
CA GLU A 25 2.03 21.42 7.65
C GLU A 25 0.78 20.59 7.35
N LEU A 26 0.93 19.42 6.73
CA LEU A 26 -0.20 18.51 6.46
C LEU A 26 -0.85 18.04 7.77
N LEU A 27 -0.06 17.73 8.79
CA LEU A 27 -0.53 17.34 10.11
C LEU A 27 -1.24 18.48 10.85
N ALA A 28 -0.84 19.73 10.63
CA ALA A 28 -1.52 20.89 11.22
C ALA A 28 -2.87 21.23 10.53
N ARG A 29 -3.08 20.78 9.28
CA ARG A 29 -4.32 21.05 8.54
C ARG A 29 -5.41 20.00 8.83
N PRO A 30 -6.70 20.34 8.62
CA PRO A 30 -7.79 19.36 8.67
C PRO A 30 -7.57 18.20 7.70
N ALA A 31 -7.98 16.99 8.09
CA ALA A 31 -7.80 15.77 7.33
C ALA A 31 -8.73 15.68 6.12
N LYS A 32 -8.40 16.45 5.07
CA LYS A 32 -9.11 16.49 3.79
C LYS A 32 -8.14 16.16 2.68
N LEU A 33 -8.35 15.02 2.03
CA LEU A 33 -7.44 14.46 1.03
C LEU A 33 -7.17 15.42 -0.13
N GLN A 34 -8.20 16.15 -0.58
CA GLN A 34 -8.07 17.13 -1.65
C GLN A 34 -7.14 18.30 -1.29
N ASN A 35 -7.21 18.77 -0.04
CA ASN A 35 -6.35 19.85 0.45
C ASN A 35 -4.91 19.37 0.57
N TRP A 36 -4.69 18.18 1.12
CA TRP A 36 -3.36 17.58 1.18
C TRP A 36 -2.75 17.35 -0.19
N LEU A 37 -3.53 16.83 -1.15
CA LEU A 37 -3.07 16.65 -2.52
C LEU A 37 -2.67 17.98 -3.18
N ARG A 38 -3.43 19.05 -2.92
CA ARG A 38 -3.11 20.38 -3.42
C ARG A 38 -1.78 20.89 -2.85
N LEU A 39 -1.62 20.83 -1.52
CA LEU A 39 -0.38 21.25 -0.86
C LEU A 39 0.84 20.45 -1.32
N ILE A 40 0.68 19.13 -1.50
CA ILE A 40 1.76 18.28 -2.04
C ILE A 40 2.16 18.73 -3.44
N ARG A 41 1.19 19.08 -4.31
CA ARG A 41 1.47 19.57 -5.66
C ARG A 41 2.15 20.94 -5.64
N GLU A 42 1.62 21.87 -4.85
CA GLU A 42 2.20 23.21 -4.67
C GLU A 42 3.66 23.11 -4.19
N GLN A 43 3.94 22.22 -3.22
CA GLN A 43 5.30 21.98 -2.76
C GLN A 43 6.21 21.41 -3.86
N CYS A 44 5.71 20.47 -4.66
CA CYS A 44 6.46 19.96 -5.82
C CYS A 44 6.76 21.07 -6.83
N ASP A 45 5.81 21.96 -7.11
CA ASP A 45 5.98 23.06 -8.06
C ASP A 45 7.03 24.08 -7.54
N VAL A 46 6.95 24.45 -6.26
CA VAL A 46 7.92 25.34 -5.60
C VAL A 46 9.33 24.75 -5.64
N LEU A 47 9.49 23.49 -5.26
CA LEU A 47 10.80 22.82 -5.26
C LEU A 47 11.33 22.63 -6.68
N SER A 48 10.47 22.30 -7.64
CA SER A 48 10.87 22.16 -9.04
C SER A 48 11.37 23.48 -9.61
N ALA A 49 10.78 24.61 -9.24
CA ALA A 49 11.26 25.94 -9.64
C ALA A 49 12.66 26.26 -9.06
N GLN A 50 13.05 25.60 -7.97
CA GLN A 50 14.36 25.71 -7.32
C GLN A 50 15.35 24.62 -7.80
N GLY A 51 15.00 23.85 -8.83
CA GLY A 51 15.83 22.75 -9.34
C GLY A 51 15.83 21.49 -8.47
N THR A 52 14.93 21.40 -7.48
CA THR A 52 14.78 20.23 -6.62
C THR A 52 13.73 19.26 -7.19
N ASP A 53 14.08 17.98 -7.26
CA ASP A 53 13.21 16.95 -7.82
C ASP A 53 12.01 16.65 -6.90
N TRP A 54 10.83 16.42 -7.48
CA TRP A 54 9.59 16.07 -6.77
C TRP A 54 9.74 14.89 -5.80
N ARG A 55 10.74 14.01 -6.05
CA ARG A 55 11.04 12.85 -5.21
C ARG A 55 11.39 13.25 -3.78
N GLU A 56 11.96 14.44 -3.57
CA GLU A 56 12.26 14.95 -2.22
C GLU A 56 10.95 15.22 -1.46
N THR A 57 9.97 15.85 -2.10
CA THR A 57 8.63 16.06 -1.52
C THR A 57 8.04 14.73 -1.05
N LEU A 58 7.98 13.72 -1.92
CA LEU A 58 7.37 12.44 -1.53
C LEU A 58 8.22 11.64 -0.54
N ALA A 59 9.55 11.77 -0.56
CA ALA A 59 10.42 11.15 0.43
C ALA A 59 10.15 11.73 1.82
N SER A 60 9.93 13.04 1.94
CA SER A 60 9.62 13.70 3.20
C SER A 60 8.34 13.16 3.86
N LEU A 61 7.36 12.72 3.06
CA LEU A 61 6.09 12.21 3.57
C LEU A 61 6.20 10.84 4.25
N ARG A 62 7.30 10.08 4.01
CA ARG A 62 7.42 8.68 4.42
C ARG A 62 7.15 8.46 5.91
N THR A 63 7.70 9.31 6.77
CA THR A 63 7.56 9.16 8.23
C THR A 63 6.19 9.57 8.74
N ALA A 64 5.55 10.58 8.11
CA ALA A 64 4.24 11.07 8.50
C ALA A 64 3.06 10.31 7.86
N THR A 65 3.32 9.48 6.85
CA THR A 65 2.28 8.78 6.09
C THR A 65 1.33 7.95 6.96
N PRO A 66 1.79 7.15 7.95
CA PRO A 66 0.88 6.44 8.86
C PRO A 66 -0.01 7.38 9.68
N ALA A 67 0.55 8.46 10.23
CA ALA A 67 -0.21 9.43 11.02
C ALA A 67 -1.25 10.19 10.17
N LEU A 68 -0.87 10.60 8.96
CA LEU A 68 -1.79 11.22 8.01
C LEU A 68 -2.94 10.26 7.65
N TRP A 69 -2.63 8.99 7.39
CA TRP A 69 -3.63 7.97 7.11
C TRP A 69 -4.62 7.78 8.26
N GLN A 70 -4.12 7.71 9.50
CA GLN A 70 -4.94 7.55 10.69
C GLN A 70 -5.95 8.69 10.89
N ARG A 71 -5.58 9.92 10.51
CA ARG A 71 -6.46 11.10 10.60
C ARG A 71 -7.57 11.12 9.53
N LEU A 72 -7.42 10.38 8.44
CA LEU A 72 -8.48 10.29 7.42
C LEU A 72 -9.62 9.43 7.93
N ASP A 73 -10.86 9.93 7.77
CA ASP A 73 -12.06 9.11 7.93
C ASP A 73 -12.17 8.04 6.83
N GLU A 74 -13.08 7.08 7.03
CA GLU A 74 -13.27 5.97 6.09
C GLU A 74 -13.59 6.44 4.67
N ARG A 75 -14.40 7.51 4.53
CA ARG A 75 -14.76 8.06 3.22
C ARG A 75 -13.54 8.61 2.49
N GLN A 76 -12.68 9.36 3.18
CA GLN A 76 -11.44 9.91 2.61
C GLN A 76 -10.44 8.78 2.28
N ARG A 77 -10.30 7.77 3.14
CA ARG A 77 -9.48 6.58 2.86
C ARG A 77 -9.99 5.84 1.62
N ALA A 78 -11.29 5.61 1.49
CA ALA A 78 -11.89 5.00 0.31
C ALA A 78 -11.66 5.84 -0.97
N GLN A 79 -11.75 7.16 -0.87
CA GLN A 79 -11.42 8.07 -1.97
C GLN A 79 -9.95 7.97 -2.37
N PHE A 80 -9.03 7.90 -1.40
CA PHE A 80 -7.61 7.69 -1.66
C PHE A 80 -7.37 6.39 -2.43
N LEU A 81 -7.91 5.26 -1.94
CA LEU A 81 -7.75 3.95 -2.59
C LEU A 81 -8.30 3.96 -4.02
N ARG A 82 -9.46 4.58 -4.24
CA ARG A 82 -10.10 4.63 -5.56
C ARG A 82 -9.36 5.53 -6.54
N HIS A 83 -8.90 6.70 -6.09
CA HIS A 83 -8.48 7.77 -7.00
C HIS A 83 -6.96 7.98 -7.02
N LEU A 84 -6.29 7.85 -5.88
CA LEU A 84 -4.90 8.30 -5.68
C LEU A 84 -3.91 7.17 -5.50
N GLN A 85 -4.31 6.01 -4.95
CA GLN A 85 -3.40 4.91 -4.66
C GLN A 85 -2.52 4.53 -5.86
N THR A 86 -3.08 4.39 -7.06
CA THR A 86 -2.25 4.00 -8.23
C THR A 86 -1.18 5.04 -8.56
N TYR A 87 -1.43 6.33 -8.31
CA TYR A 87 -0.41 7.36 -8.48
C TYR A 87 0.60 7.34 -7.34
N TRP A 88 0.13 7.19 -6.10
CA TRP A 88 1.00 6.98 -4.95
C TRP A 88 1.97 5.83 -5.22
N ASP A 89 1.46 4.65 -5.55
CA ASP A 89 2.23 3.42 -5.75
C ASP A 89 3.34 3.61 -6.80
N VAL A 90 3.05 4.22 -7.97
CA VAL A 90 4.07 4.40 -9.02
C VAL A 90 5.12 5.45 -8.69
N HIS A 91 4.82 6.43 -7.82
CA HIS A 91 5.80 7.42 -7.38
C HIS A 91 6.60 6.97 -6.16
N ARG A 92 6.00 6.11 -5.31
CA ARG A 92 6.61 5.63 -4.06
C ARG A 92 7.38 4.33 -4.23
N HIS A 93 6.94 3.42 -5.09
CA HIS A 93 7.61 2.15 -5.37
C HIS A 93 8.30 2.24 -6.74
N ARG A 94 9.49 2.82 -6.71
CA ARG A 94 10.23 3.23 -7.90
C ARG A 94 11.11 2.10 -8.44
N LEU A 95 11.38 2.17 -9.73
CA LEU A 95 12.21 1.22 -10.44
C LEU A 95 13.68 1.68 -10.41
N ALA A 96 14.63 0.75 -10.22
CA ALA A 96 16.05 1.07 -10.30
C ALA A 96 16.42 1.62 -11.70
N PRO A 97 17.36 2.57 -11.83
CA PRO A 97 17.64 3.24 -13.11
C PRO A 97 17.95 2.26 -14.26
N ALA A 98 18.85 1.30 -14.04
CA ALA A 98 19.20 0.29 -15.04
C ALA A 98 18.01 -0.59 -15.48
N LEU A 99 17.10 -0.90 -14.56
CA LEU A 99 15.87 -1.64 -14.89
C LEU A 99 14.90 -0.78 -15.68
N ASN A 100 14.81 0.52 -15.39
CA ASN A 100 14.01 1.44 -16.16
C ASN A 100 14.55 1.59 -17.59
N GLU A 101 15.86 1.72 -17.78
CA GLU A 101 16.48 1.74 -19.12
C GLU A 101 16.11 0.50 -19.93
N ARG A 102 16.23 -0.68 -19.33
CA ARG A 102 15.82 -1.94 -19.97
C ARG A 102 14.33 -1.96 -20.30
N LEU A 103 13.48 -1.47 -19.40
CA LEU A 103 12.03 -1.36 -19.63
C LEU A 103 11.73 -0.45 -20.83
N GLN A 104 12.36 0.71 -20.91
CA GLN A 104 12.18 1.66 -22.01
C GLN A 104 12.64 1.07 -23.35
N ALA A 105 13.79 0.38 -23.37
CA ALA A 105 14.27 -0.28 -24.58
C ALA A 105 13.27 -1.32 -25.10
N LEU A 106 12.66 -2.12 -24.22
CA LEU A 106 11.64 -3.10 -24.61
C LEU A 106 10.36 -2.44 -25.17
N LEU A 107 9.96 -1.30 -24.62
CA LEU A 107 8.83 -0.52 -25.12
C LEU A 107 9.13 0.06 -26.51
N GLN A 108 10.30 0.69 -26.68
CA GLN A 108 10.73 1.30 -27.94
C GLN A 108 10.88 0.25 -29.06
N GLN A 109 11.38 -0.95 -28.73
CA GLN A 109 11.48 -2.08 -29.66
C GLN A 109 10.12 -2.76 -29.94
N GLY A 110 9.03 -2.33 -29.30
CA GLY A 110 7.71 -2.96 -29.43
C GLY A 110 7.59 -4.36 -28.84
N ARG A 111 8.61 -4.82 -28.10
CA ARG A 111 8.66 -6.13 -27.43
C ARG A 111 7.83 -6.16 -26.14
N LEU A 112 7.56 -4.99 -25.57
CA LEU A 112 6.63 -4.80 -24.47
C LEU A 112 5.52 -3.85 -24.91
N ARG A 113 4.26 -4.21 -24.61
CA ARG A 113 3.10 -3.35 -24.84
C ARG A 113 2.33 -3.21 -23.53
N VAL A 114 2.04 -1.98 -23.13
CA VAL A 114 1.27 -1.70 -21.91
C VAL A 114 -0.20 -1.55 -22.26
N GLN A 115 -1.02 -2.45 -21.72
CA GLN A 115 -2.47 -2.41 -21.90
C GLN A 115 -3.15 -1.98 -20.59
N ALA A 116 -3.87 -0.86 -20.64
CA ALA A 116 -4.71 -0.41 -19.53
C ALA A 116 -6.08 -1.11 -19.61
N GLY A 117 -6.48 -1.80 -18.54
CA GLY A 117 -7.75 -2.50 -18.54
C GLY A 117 -8.03 -3.31 -17.28
N ARG A 118 -9.21 -3.95 -17.26
CA ARG A 118 -9.63 -4.86 -16.21
C ARG A 118 -9.70 -6.28 -16.79
N LEU A 119 -8.90 -7.18 -16.23
CA LEU A 119 -9.02 -8.61 -16.49
C LEU A 119 -10.41 -9.09 -16.06
N GLN A 120 -11.06 -9.88 -16.90
CA GLN A 120 -12.40 -10.44 -16.65
C GLN A 120 -12.35 -11.95 -16.56
N ALA A 121 -11.59 -12.62 -17.42
CA ALA A 121 -11.42 -14.06 -17.40
C ALA A 121 -10.08 -14.48 -18.00
N LEU A 122 -9.62 -15.65 -17.58
CA LEU A 122 -8.60 -16.43 -18.25
C LEU A 122 -9.26 -17.74 -18.67
N ARG A 123 -9.23 -18.06 -19.95
CA ARG A 123 -9.86 -19.28 -20.50
C ARG A 123 -8.78 -20.15 -21.13
N PRO A 124 -8.68 -21.44 -20.79
CA PRO A 124 -7.82 -22.35 -21.52
C PRO A 124 -8.22 -22.39 -23.00
N GLN A 125 -7.23 -22.39 -23.89
CA GLN A 125 -7.42 -22.54 -25.33
C GLN A 125 -6.49 -23.66 -25.82
N GLY A 126 -7.03 -24.88 -25.93
CA GLY A 126 -6.21 -26.07 -26.20
C GLY A 126 -5.24 -26.37 -25.05
N ALA A 127 -4.13 -27.05 -25.37
CA ALA A 127 -3.15 -27.48 -24.37
C ALA A 127 -2.15 -26.39 -23.96
N ASP A 128 -1.80 -25.47 -24.87
CA ASP A 128 -0.62 -24.60 -24.72
C ASP A 128 -0.91 -23.10 -24.78
N ALA A 129 -2.18 -22.70 -24.88
CA ALA A 129 -2.57 -21.30 -24.95
C ALA A 129 -3.69 -20.95 -23.96
N LEU A 130 -3.79 -19.65 -23.65
CA LEU A 130 -4.86 -19.07 -22.86
C LEU A 130 -5.44 -17.85 -23.59
N ASP A 131 -6.74 -17.73 -23.55
CA ASP A 131 -7.46 -16.52 -23.91
C ASP A 131 -7.58 -15.61 -22.68
N VAL A 132 -6.89 -14.46 -22.75
CA VAL A 132 -7.02 -13.39 -21.77
C VAL A 132 -8.17 -12.49 -22.19
N VAL A 133 -9.29 -12.59 -21.48
CA VAL A 133 -10.44 -11.71 -21.68
C VAL A 133 -10.31 -10.52 -20.75
N TYR A 134 -10.15 -9.32 -21.31
CA TYR A 134 -10.06 -8.09 -20.54
C TYR A 134 -10.86 -6.97 -21.18
N ARG A 135 -11.38 -6.05 -20.36
CA ARG A 135 -12.00 -4.82 -20.84
C ARG A 135 -10.95 -3.70 -20.88
N PRO A 136 -10.61 -3.15 -22.05
CA PRO A 136 -9.71 -2.00 -22.15
C PRO A 136 -10.27 -0.80 -21.38
N ARG A 137 -9.38 0.04 -20.83
CA ARG A 137 -9.79 1.27 -20.17
C ARG A 137 -10.45 2.20 -21.19
N GLY A 138 -11.65 2.69 -20.88
CA GLY A 138 -12.44 3.52 -21.80
C GLY A 138 -13.18 2.73 -22.89
N GLY A 139 -12.92 1.43 -23.02
CA GLY A 139 -13.66 0.55 -23.92
C GLY A 139 -15.00 0.09 -23.31
N SER A 140 -16.02 -0.01 -24.15
CA SER A 140 -17.34 -0.54 -23.78
C SER A 140 -17.35 -2.07 -23.69
N SER A 141 -16.64 -2.74 -24.60
CA SER A 141 -16.67 -4.20 -24.74
C SER A 141 -15.37 -4.89 -24.30
N PRO A 142 -15.45 -6.13 -23.79
CA PRO A 142 -14.29 -6.99 -23.60
C PRO A 142 -13.57 -7.28 -24.92
N VAL A 143 -12.25 -7.45 -24.85
CA VAL A 143 -11.43 -7.99 -25.93
C VAL A 143 -10.74 -9.27 -25.46
N THR A 144 -10.48 -10.17 -26.39
CA THR A 144 -9.76 -11.43 -26.14
C THR A 144 -8.37 -11.33 -26.73
N LEU A 145 -7.37 -11.67 -25.93
CA LEU A 145 -5.97 -11.74 -26.35
C LEU A 145 -5.44 -13.17 -26.13
N PRO A 146 -5.14 -13.92 -27.20
CA PRO A 146 -4.51 -15.22 -27.07
C PRO A 146 -3.06 -15.04 -26.63
N VAL A 147 -2.63 -15.78 -25.60
CA VAL A 147 -1.27 -15.76 -25.07
C VAL A 147 -0.80 -17.17 -24.75
N ALA A 148 0.50 -17.42 -24.88
CA ALA A 148 1.07 -18.70 -24.46
C ALA A 148 1.11 -18.84 -22.93
N ARG A 149 1.37 -17.74 -22.20
CA ARG A 149 1.57 -17.77 -20.74
C ARG A 149 1.04 -16.50 -20.09
N VAL A 150 0.64 -16.63 -18.83
CA VAL A 150 0.22 -15.52 -17.96
C VAL A 150 1.03 -15.57 -16.68
N ILE A 151 1.63 -14.44 -16.30
CA ILE A 151 2.35 -14.28 -15.03
C ILE A 151 1.52 -13.36 -14.14
N ASN A 152 1.09 -13.86 -12.97
CA ASN A 152 0.33 -13.07 -12.03
C ASN A 152 1.24 -12.18 -11.17
N CYS A 153 1.23 -10.88 -11.45
CA CYS A 153 1.96 -9.85 -10.70
C CYS A 153 1.04 -8.89 -9.93
N THR A 154 -0.16 -9.32 -9.51
CA THR A 154 -1.12 -8.45 -8.79
C THR A 154 -0.81 -8.27 -7.30
N GLY A 155 0.23 -8.91 -6.78
CA GLY A 155 0.58 -8.92 -5.37
C GLY A 155 -0.35 -9.79 -4.50
N PRO A 156 -0.04 -9.91 -3.19
CA PRO A 156 -0.87 -10.65 -2.26
C PRO A 156 -2.23 -9.98 -2.06
N SER A 157 -3.28 -10.78 -1.85
CA SER A 157 -4.59 -10.26 -1.47
C SER A 157 -4.58 -9.80 -0.02
N THR A 158 -5.02 -8.57 0.24
CA THR A 158 -5.30 -8.09 1.61
C THR A 158 -6.75 -8.31 2.02
N ASN A 159 -7.60 -8.81 1.12
CA ASN A 159 -9.01 -9.04 1.39
C ASN A 159 -9.19 -10.37 2.14
N LEU A 160 -9.24 -10.27 3.47
CA LEU A 160 -9.39 -11.40 4.37
C LEU A 160 -10.72 -12.14 4.25
N LYS A 161 -11.74 -11.54 3.61
CA LYS A 161 -12.99 -12.26 3.26
C LYS A 161 -12.74 -13.41 2.29
N GLN A 162 -11.61 -13.42 1.59
CA GLN A 162 -11.21 -14.46 0.64
C GLN A 162 -10.08 -15.35 1.20
N ALA A 163 -9.72 -15.19 2.48
CA ALA A 163 -8.67 -15.98 3.12
C ALA A 163 -9.03 -17.47 3.08
N ARG A 164 -8.06 -18.31 2.71
CA ARG A 164 -8.22 -19.77 2.60
C ARG A 164 -7.43 -20.51 3.69
N GLU A 165 -6.61 -19.78 4.43
CA GLU A 165 -5.74 -20.28 5.47
C GLU A 165 -6.58 -20.64 6.72
N PRO A 166 -6.50 -21.89 7.24
CA PRO A 166 -7.36 -22.36 8.33
C PRO A 166 -7.30 -21.49 9.59
N LEU A 167 -6.11 -20.98 9.95
CA LEU A 167 -5.93 -20.09 11.10
C LEU A 167 -6.76 -18.80 10.94
N MET A 168 -6.69 -18.17 9.78
CA MET A 168 -7.42 -16.92 9.52
C MET A 168 -8.93 -17.16 9.54
N GLN A 169 -9.39 -18.24 8.90
CA GLN A 169 -10.81 -18.60 8.91
C GLN A 169 -11.34 -18.84 10.33
N SER A 170 -10.55 -19.51 11.18
CA SER A 170 -10.91 -19.75 12.59
C SER A 170 -10.97 -18.45 13.39
N LEU A 171 -9.98 -17.56 13.25
CA LEU A 171 -9.97 -16.27 13.94
C LEU A 171 -11.20 -15.41 13.57
N LEU A 172 -11.51 -15.32 12.28
CA LEU A 172 -12.64 -14.53 11.78
C LEU A 172 -13.99 -15.14 12.18
N SER A 173 -14.17 -16.45 12.00
CA SER A 173 -15.45 -17.12 12.34
C SER A 173 -15.77 -17.11 13.82
N ARG A 174 -14.76 -17.07 14.70
CA ARG A 174 -14.92 -16.97 16.15
C ARG A 174 -15.00 -15.53 16.66
N GLY A 175 -14.97 -14.53 15.78
CA GLY A 175 -15.00 -13.11 16.17
C GLY A 175 -13.75 -12.65 16.94
N LEU A 176 -12.64 -13.38 16.84
CA LEU A 176 -11.37 -13.04 17.52
C LEU A 176 -10.55 -12.01 16.75
N ALA A 177 -10.94 -11.70 15.52
CA ALA A 177 -10.33 -10.69 14.69
C ALA A 177 -11.35 -10.15 13.68
N THR A 178 -11.28 -8.85 13.39
CA THR A 178 -12.15 -8.20 12.41
C THR A 178 -11.34 -7.67 11.22
N PRO A 179 -11.77 -7.94 9.98
CA PRO A 179 -11.16 -7.31 8.81
C PRO A 179 -11.43 -5.80 8.79
N ASP A 180 -10.45 -5.02 8.35
CA ASP A 180 -10.62 -3.60 8.07
C ASP A 180 -11.77 -3.37 7.07
N PRO A 181 -12.65 -2.36 7.26
CA PRO A 181 -13.79 -2.09 6.39
C PRO A 181 -13.43 -1.91 4.90
N LEU A 182 -12.22 -1.42 4.62
CA LEU A 182 -11.71 -1.19 3.27
C LEU A 182 -10.90 -2.38 2.72
N GLY A 183 -10.84 -3.49 3.46
CA GLY A 183 -10.17 -4.72 3.04
C GLY A 183 -8.64 -4.59 2.98
N LEU A 184 -8.06 -3.73 3.82
CA LEU A 184 -6.61 -3.48 3.86
C LEU A 184 -5.85 -4.39 4.83
N GLY A 185 -6.56 -5.15 5.67
CA GLY A 185 -5.95 -6.01 6.67
C GLY A 185 -6.87 -6.27 7.86
N LEU A 186 -6.31 -6.23 9.07
CA LEU A 186 -6.98 -6.50 10.34
C LEU A 186 -7.17 -5.19 11.12
N ALA A 187 -8.28 -5.11 11.86
CA ALA A 187 -8.50 -4.06 12.83
C ALA A 187 -7.61 -4.31 14.06
N THR A 188 -6.76 -3.33 14.40
CA THR A 188 -5.88 -3.40 15.57
C THR A 188 -5.95 -2.13 16.42
N GLY A 189 -5.74 -2.31 17.72
CA GLY A 189 -5.42 -1.24 18.67
C GLY A 189 -4.03 -0.64 18.42
N ASP A 190 -3.68 0.39 19.19
CA ASP A 190 -2.37 1.04 19.14
C ASP A 190 -1.23 0.18 19.71
N ASP A 191 -1.58 -0.76 20.58
CA ASP A 191 -0.68 -1.76 21.17
C ASP A 191 -0.67 -3.09 20.37
N TYR A 192 -1.16 -3.05 19.13
CA TYR A 192 -1.25 -4.18 18.21
C TYR A 192 -2.25 -5.27 18.61
N THR A 193 -3.08 -5.07 19.63
CA THR A 193 -4.16 -6.00 19.98
C THR A 193 -5.16 -6.14 18.84
N LEU A 194 -5.61 -7.36 18.58
CA LEU A 194 -6.70 -7.60 17.63
C LEU A 194 -8.02 -7.08 18.20
N LEU A 195 -8.82 -6.43 17.35
CA LEU A 195 -10.15 -5.96 17.71
C LEU A 195 -11.23 -6.90 17.15
N ASN A 196 -12.26 -7.17 17.96
CA ASN A 196 -13.46 -7.87 17.50
C ASN A 196 -14.44 -6.93 16.76
N ALA A 197 -15.64 -7.40 16.43
CA ALA A 197 -16.60 -6.62 15.63
C ALA A 197 -17.17 -5.42 16.40
N GLU A 198 -17.20 -5.52 17.72
CA GLU A 198 -17.63 -4.48 18.67
C GLU A 198 -16.52 -3.48 19.00
N GLY A 199 -15.31 -3.67 18.43
CA GLY A 199 -14.15 -2.83 18.68
C GLY A 199 -13.44 -3.12 20.02
N GLN A 200 -13.78 -4.22 20.68
CA GLN A 200 -13.15 -4.63 21.93
C GLN A 200 -11.79 -5.28 21.64
N ALA A 201 -10.77 -4.86 22.39
CA ALA A 201 -9.42 -5.37 22.27
C ALA A 201 -9.29 -6.78 22.87
N SER A 202 -8.56 -7.65 22.17
CA SER A 202 -8.21 -8.97 22.68
C SER A 202 -7.23 -8.86 23.85
N HIS A 203 -7.44 -9.66 24.88
CA HIS A 203 -6.52 -9.77 26.03
C HIS A 203 -5.30 -10.65 25.76
N VAL A 204 -5.31 -11.45 24.69
CA VAL A 204 -4.27 -12.46 24.44
C VAL A 204 -3.71 -12.44 23.01
N LEU A 205 -4.42 -11.81 22.06
CA LEU A 205 -4.00 -11.79 20.66
C LEU A 205 -3.50 -10.41 20.26
N ARG A 206 -2.27 -10.39 19.78
CA ARG A 206 -1.64 -9.24 19.11
C ARG A 206 -1.21 -9.63 17.71
N TYR A 207 -1.17 -8.66 16.81
CA TYR A 207 -0.82 -8.89 15.41
C TYR A 207 0.32 -7.99 14.94
N ILE A 208 1.35 -8.61 14.35
CA ILE A 208 2.34 -7.93 13.53
C ILE A 208 2.40 -8.61 12.18
N GLY A 209 2.34 -7.80 11.13
CA GLY A 209 2.53 -8.24 9.77
C GLY A 209 1.90 -7.28 8.77
N PRO A 210 1.86 -7.65 7.48
CA PRO A 210 1.38 -6.78 6.41
C PRO A 210 -0.07 -6.30 6.54
N PHE A 211 -0.91 -6.96 7.34
CA PHE A 211 -2.29 -6.51 7.59
C PHE A 211 -2.35 -5.28 8.51
N LEU A 212 -1.23 -4.85 9.10
CA LEU A 212 -1.11 -3.56 9.78
C LEU A 212 -1.28 -2.40 8.81
N ARG A 213 -1.17 -2.62 7.48
CA ARG A 213 -1.49 -1.63 6.45
C ARG A 213 -2.84 -0.93 6.66
N ALA A 214 -3.82 -1.63 7.23
CA ALA A 214 -5.13 -1.07 7.56
C ALA A 214 -5.03 0.17 8.47
N ARG A 215 -4.22 0.09 9.53
CA ARG A 215 -4.00 1.17 10.49
C ARG A 215 -2.80 2.06 10.12
N TYR A 216 -1.75 1.48 9.57
CA TYR A 216 -0.49 2.13 9.24
C TYR A 216 -0.21 1.98 7.75
N TRP A 217 -0.72 2.90 6.93
CA TRP A 217 -0.50 2.84 5.47
C TRP A 217 0.99 2.68 5.12
N GLU A 218 1.29 1.86 4.10
CA GLU A 218 2.64 1.39 3.70
C GLU A 218 3.35 0.42 4.66
N CYS A 219 2.71 -0.01 5.76
CA CYS A 219 3.24 -1.09 6.61
C CYS A 219 3.11 -2.46 5.93
N THR A 220 3.97 -2.69 4.93
CA THR A 220 3.98 -3.91 4.11
C THR A 220 5.38 -4.48 3.87
N ALA A 221 6.42 -3.68 4.03
CA ALA A 221 7.80 -4.08 3.76
C ALA A 221 8.63 -4.16 5.05
N VAL A 222 9.78 -4.84 4.94
CA VAL A 222 10.70 -5.10 6.06
C VAL A 222 11.11 -3.84 6.81
N PRO A 223 11.46 -2.71 6.17
CA PRO A 223 11.90 -1.51 6.88
C PRO A 223 10.86 -0.94 7.85
N GLU A 224 9.58 -1.04 7.52
CA GLU A 224 8.45 -0.61 8.35
C GLU A 224 8.11 -1.68 9.40
N LEU A 225 7.97 -2.94 8.98
CA LEU A 225 7.55 -4.04 9.86
C LEU A 225 8.52 -4.29 11.02
N ARG A 226 9.83 -4.12 10.81
CA ARG A 226 10.83 -4.27 11.89
C ARG A 226 10.64 -3.25 13.01
N VAL A 227 10.14 -2.05 12.69
CA VAL A 227 9.90 -1.00 13.70
C VAL A 227 8.73 -1.41 14.57
N HIS A 228 7.63 -1.86 13.97
CA HIS A 228 6.47 -2.38 14.71
C HIS A 228 6.83 -3.61 15.54
N ALA A 229 7.66 -4.51 15.00
CA ALA A 229 8.17 -5.67 15.73
C ALA A 229 8.96 -5.27 16.98
N LYS A 230 9.87 -4.28 16.85
CA LYS A 230 10.60 -3.75 18.00
C LYS A 230 9.65 -3.13 19.02
N THR A 231 8.73 -2.27 18.59
CA THR A 231 7.78 -1.59 19.48
C THR A 231 6.95 -2.58 20.29
N LEU A 232 6.44 -3.64 19.67
CA LEU A 232 5.69 -4.65 20.41
C LEU A 232 6.57 -5.44 21.37
N ALA A 233 7.79 -5.82 20.95
CA ALA A 233 8.71 -6.54 21.82
C ALA A 233 9.05 -5.71 23.08
N ASP A 234 9.32 -4.42 22.92
CA ASP A 234 9.57 -3.51 24.05
C ASP A 234 8.36 -3.45 25.01
N ALA A 235 7.13 -3.38 24.47
CA ALA A 235 5.90 -3.36 25.26
C ALA A 235 5.67 -4.67 26.04
N LEU A 236 5.89 -5.82 25.39
CA LEU A 236 5.76 -7.14 26.04
C LEU A 236 6.78 -7.32 27.17
N CYS A 237 8.01 -6.86 26.98
CA CYS A 237 9.03 -6.89 28.03
C CYS A 237 8.62 -6.04 29.24
N ALA A 238 8.08 -4.84 29.00
CA ALA A 238 7.62 -3.95 30.07
C ALA A 238 6.44 -4.54 30.86
N GLU A 239 5.47 -5.16 30.19
CA GLU A 239 4.34 -5.85 30.81
C GLU A 239 4.78 -7.02 31.70
N HIS A 240 5.77 -7.79 31.23
CA HIS A 240 6.31 -8.92 31.98
C HIS A 240 6.96 -8.48 33.29
N VAL A 241 7.84 -7.47 33.23
CA VAL A 241 8.51 -6.91 34.43
C VAL A 241 7.51 -6.34 35.43
N ALA A 242 6.46 -5.65 34.94
CA ALA A 242 5.42 -5.12 35.81
C ALA A 242 4.63 -6.24 36.53
N THR A 243 4.39 -7.36 35.84
CA THR A 243 3.69 -8.53 36.42
C THR A 243 4.56 -9.23 37.47
N GLU A 244 5.87 -9.31 37.26
CA GLU A 244 6.79 -9.87 38.27
C GLU A 244 6.87 -8.97 39.52
N THR A 245 6.90 -7.65 39.34
CA THR A 245 7.00 -6.70 40.47
C THR A 245 5.74 -6.66 41.35
N LEU A 246 4.55 -6.95 40.78
CA LEU A 246 3.29 -7.01 41.52
C LEU A 246 3.07 -8.33 42.27
N ASN A 247 3.85 -9.37 41.95
CA ASN A 247 3.77 -10.69 42.56
C ASN A 247 4.86 -10.95 43.62
N VAL A 248 5.65 -9.92 43.98
CA VAL A 248 6.64 -9.91 45.06
C VAL A 248 6.14 -9.04 46.21
#